data_AF-A0A5C6M562-F1
#
_entry.id   AF-A0A5C6M562-F1
#
_cell.length_a   1.000
_cell.length_b   1.000
_cell.length_c   1.000
_cell.angle_alpha   90.00
_cell.angle_beta   90.00
_cell.angle_gamma   90.00
#
_symmetry.space_group_name_H-M   'P 1'
#
loop_
_entity.id
_entity.type
_entity.pdbx_description
1 polymer ?
#
loop_
_entity_poly.entity_id
_entity_poly.type
_entity_poly.pdbx_seq_one_letter_code
_entity_poly.pdbx_strand_id
1 'polypeptide(L)' 'MTESAATPGPRPGTLTAANGTVVTIPADWVLLPPGDAALTRRVKAAGDHWVVQERKGRRTFSLGVWAAAHTIET' A
#
# COMPACT_ATOMS: atom_id res chain seq x y z
N MET A 1 5.53 12.18 -5.40
CA MET A 1 4.54 11.40 -4.62
C MET A 1 3.77 10.53 -5.61
N THR A 2 4.24 9.32 -5.88
CA THR A 2 3.58 8.42 -6.83
C THR A 2 2.65 7.49 -6.05
N GLU A 3 1.40 7.91 -5.84
CA GLU A 3 0.39 7.01 -5.29
C GLU A 3 0.10 5.91 -6.33
N SER A 4 0.45 4.66 -6.03
CA SER A 4 0.09 3.52 -6.88
C SER A 4 -0.93 2.66 -6.16
N ALA A 5 -2.13 2.54 -6.75
CA ALA A 5 -3.15 1.61 -6.27
C ALA A 5 -2.75 0.18 -6.65
N ALA A 6 -2.85 -0.73 -5.68
CA ALA A 6 -2.52 -2.14 -5.86
C ALA A 6 -3.53 -3.04 -5.14
N THR A 7 -3.60 -4.29 -5.57
CA THR A 7 -4.33 -5.36 -4.88
C THR A 7 -3.34 -6.38 -4.31
N PRO A 8 -3.73 -7.21 -3.33
CA PRO A 8 -2.89 -8.33 -2.90
C PRO A 8 -2.49 -9.20 -4.09
N GLY A 9 -1.21 -9.52 -4.19
CA GLY A 9 -0.69 -10.39 -5.25
C GLY A 9 -1.07 -11.85 -5.04
N PRO A 10 -0.90 -12.69 -6.09
CA PRO A 10 -1.23 -14.12 -6.01
C PRO A 10 -0.29 -14.90 -5.08
N ARG A 11 0.85 -14.33 -4.70
CA ARG A 11 1.82 -14.91 -3.78
C ARG A 11 2.04 -13.99 -2.56
N PRO A 12 2.35 -14.55 -1.38
CA PRO A 12 2.78 -13.75 -0.23
C PRO A 12 3.96 -12.83 -0.61
N GLY A 13 3.95 -11.59 -0.11
CA GLY A 13 5.01 -10.62 -0.39
C GLY A 13 4.95 -9.99 -1.79
N THR A 14 3.86 -10.16 -2.52
CA THR A 14 3.65 -9.51 -3.84
C THR A 14 2.37 -8.69 -3.85
N LEU A 15 2.34 -7.66 -4.68
CA LEU A 15 1.15 -6.87 -4.99
C LEU A 15 0.90 -6.89 -6.49
N THR A 16 -0.35 -6.74 -6.90
CA THR A 16 -0.72 -6.53 -8.30
C THR A 16 -1.04 -5.06 -8.50
N ALA A 17 -0.24 -4.36 -9.29
CA ALA A 17 -0.48 -2.96 -9.64
C ALA A 17 -1.73 -2.82 -10.52
N ALA A 18 -2.29 -1.60 -10.61
CA ALA A 18 -3.49 -1.32 -11.40
C ALA A 18 -3.39 -1.71 -12.90
N ASN A 19 -2.18 -1.79 -13.46
CA ASN A 19 -1.93 -2.24 -14.83
C ASN A 19 -1.87 -3.77 -14.98
N GLY A 20 -2.15 -4.53 -13.91
CA GLY A 20 -2.05 -6.00 -13.89
C GLY A 20 -0.65 -6.55 -13.65
N THR A 21 0.37 -5.68 -13.46
CA THR A 21 1.74 -6.12 -13.20
C THR A 21 1.88 -6.59 -11.76
N VAL A 22 2.39 -7.81 -11.57
CA VAL A 22 2.76 -8.28 -10.24
C VAL A 22 4.12 -7.72 -9.87
N VAL A 23 4.16 -6.95 -8.79
CA VAL A 23 5.38 -6.38 -8.20
C VAL A 23 5.70 -7.07 -6.87
N THR A 24 6.98 -7.31 -6.62
CA THR A 24 7.44 -7.80 -5.32
C THR A 24 7.58 -6.62 -4.37
N ILE A 25 7.11 -6.79 -3.13
CA ILE A 25 7.23 -5.78 -2.09
C ILE A 25 8.72 -5.63 -1.72
N PRO A 26 9.27 -4.40 -1.75
CA PRO A 26 10.63 -4.16 -1.29
C PRO A 26 10.82 -4.63 0.15
N ALA A 27 11.99 -5.16 0.48
CA ALA A 27 12.24 -5.75 1.80
C ALA A 27 12.17 -4.73 2.95
N ASP A 28 12.40 -3.46 2.66
CA ASP A 28 12.33 -2.34 3.60
C ASP A 28 10.92 -1.75 3.73
N TRP A 29 9.93 -2.29 3.02
CA TRP A 29 8.55 -1.83 3.08
C TRP A 29 7.74 -2.63 4.10
N VAL A 30 6.91 -1.93 4.86
CA VAL A 30 5.99 -2.53 5.84
C VAL A 30 4.56 -2.06 5.57
N LEU A 31 3.60 -2.91 5.93
CA LEU A 31 2.19 -2.61 5.78
C LEU A 31 1.74 -1.75 6.96
N LEU A 32 1.38 -0.51 6.69
CA LEU A 32 0.62 0.32 7.60
C LEU A 32 -0.86 -0.10 7.53
N PRO A 33 -1.44 -0.71 8.58
CA PRO A 33 -2.85 -1.04 8.59
C PRO A 33 -3.71 0.23 8.57
N PRO A 34 -4.92 0.17 8.01
CA PRO A 34 -5.85 1.30 8.03
C PRO A 34 -6.25 1.61 9.48
N GLY A 35 -6.21 2.87 9.88
CA GLY A 35 -6.64 3.30 11.21
C GLY A 35 -6.30 4.75 11.51
N ASP A 36 -5.01 5.05 11.68
CA ASP A 36 -4.55 6.40 11.96
C ASP A 36 -4.49 7.22 10.66
N ALA A 37 -5.45 8.14 10.52
CA ALA A 37 -5.56 9.02 9.37
C ALA A 37 -4.41 10.03 9.27
N ALA A 38 -3.86 10.49 10.40
CA ALA A 38 -2.75 11.45 10.42
C ALA A 38 -1.45 10.76 9.98
N LEU A 39 -1.18 9.57 10.52
CA LEU A 39 -0.06 8.72 10.12
C LEU A 39 -0.15 8.36 8.63
N THR A 40 -1.32 7.91 8.17
CA THR A 40 -1.51 7.57 6.76
C THR A 40 -1.28 8.77 5.84
N ARG A 41 -1.78 9.97 6.19
CA ARG A 41 -1.53 11.19 5.40
C ARG A 41 -0.06 11.57 5.35
N ARG A 42 0.66 11.44 6.48
CA ARG A 42 2.10 11.71 6.55
C ARG A 42 2.90 10.75 5.67
N VAL A 43 2.62 9.46 5.77
CA VAL A 43 3.29 8.43 4.96
C VAL A 43 3.08 8.67 3.47
N LYS A 44 1.84 9.00 3.07
CA LYS A 44 1.52 9.36 1.68
C LYS A 44 2.25 10.61 1.19
N ALA A 45 2.48 11.58 2.09
CA ALA A 45 3.17 12.82 1.77
C ALA A 45 4.70 12.64 1.71
N ALA A 46 5.25 11.74 2.52
CA ALA A 46 6.68 11.58 2.71
C ALA A 46 7.40 10.88 1.55
N GLY A 47 6.72 10.05 0.76
CA GLY A 47 7.38 9.35 -0.33
C GLY A 47 6.52 8.42 -1.16
N ASP A 48 7.20 7.49 -1.83
CA ASP A 48 6.56 6.43 -2.59
C ASP A 48 5.84 5.46 -1.66
N HIS A 49 4.63 5.09 -2.07
CA HIS A 49 3.75 4.25 -1.28
C HIS A 49 2.76 3.54 -2.19
N TRP A 50 2.33 2.36 -1.75
CA TRP A 50 1.33 1.56 -2.45
C TRP A 50 0.08 1.40 -1.59
N VAL A 51 -1.04 1.89 -2.09
CA VAL A 51 -2.32 1.77 -1.39
C VAL A 51 -2.95 0.45 -1.81
N VAL A 52 -3.11 -0.46 -0.85
CA VAL A 52 -3.71 -1.76 -1.11
C VAL A 52 -5.21 -1.67 -0.92
N GLN A 53 -5.95 -1.88 -1.99
CA GLN A 53 -7.40 -1.84 -1.97
C GLN A 53 -7.97 -3.09 -2.63
N GLU A 54 -9.06 -3.61 -2.07
CA GLU A 54 -9.80 -4.73 -2.64
C GLU A 54 -11.21 -4.28 -2.99
N ARG A 55 -11.62 -4.49 -4.24
CA ARG A 55 -12.99 -4.18 -4.68
C ARG A 55 -13.87 -5.41 -4.56
N LYS A 56 -14.78 -5.41 -3.59
CA LYS A 56 -15.76 -6.48 -3.37
C LYS A 56 -17.15 -5.99 -3.76
N GLY A 57 -17.60 -6.40 -4.95
CA GLY A 57 -18.83 -5.92 -5.57
C GLY A 57 -18.74 -4.42 -5.91
N ARG A 58 -19.63 -3.61 -5.31
CA ARG A 58 -19.64 -2.14 -5.46
C ARG A 58 -18.81 -1.40 -4.41
N ARG A 59 -18.26 -2.09 -3.41
CA ARG A 59 -17.54 -1.48 -2.29
C ARG A 59 -16.03 -1.69 -2.45
N THR A 60 -15.25 -0.66 -2.11
CA THR A 60 -13.79 -0.72 -2.03
C THR A 60 -13.38 -0.78 -0.57
N PHE A 61 -12.60 -1.81 -0.22
CA PHE A 61 -12.04 -2.01 1.10
C PHE A 61 -10.57 -1.64 1.07
N SER A 62 -10.15 -0.73 1.95
CA SER A 62 -8.74 -0.41 2.11
C SER A 62 -8.12 -1.46 3.01
N LEU A 63 -7.12 -2.19 2.50
CA LEU A 63 -6.37 -3.19 3.26
C LEU A 63 -5.14 -2.60 3.95
N GLY A 64 -4.68 -1.42 3.51
CA GLY A 64 -3.60 -0.67 4.15
C GLY A 64 -2.74 0.07 3.13
N VAL A 65 -1.61 0.58 3.59
CA VAL A 65 -0.62 1.26 2.75
C VAL A 65 0.74 0.60 2.98
N TRP A 66 1.36 0.09 1.92
CA TRP A 66 2.77 -0.26 1.99
C TRP A 66 3.62 0.99 1.76
N ALA A 67 4.59 1.18 2.62
CA ALA A 67 5.60 2.22 2.49
C ALA A 67 6.88 1.76 3.20
N ALA A 68 8.00 2.42 2.93
CA ALA A 68 9.25 2.12 3.60
C ALA A 68 9.11 2.29 5.13
N ALA A 69 9.67 1.35 5.90
CA ALA A 69 9.57 1.31 7.36
C ALA A 69 10.04 2.61 8.01
N HIS A 70 11.16 3.16 7.51
CA HIS A 70 11.70 4.43 7.99
C HIS A 70 10.69 5.57 7.88
N THR A 71 9.84 5.58 6.84
CA THR A 71 8.80 6.60 6.64
C THR A 71 7.66 6.50 7.65
N ILE A 72 7.34 5.28 8.11
CA ILE A 72 6.26 5.03 9.07
C ILE A 72 6.73 5.34 10.50
N GLU A 73 7.98 5.00 10.82
CA GLU A 73 8.57 5.13 12.16
C GLU A 73 9.06 6.54 12.49
N THR A 74 9.20 7.43 11.49
CA THR A 74 9.50 8.86 11.69
C THR A 74 8.35 9.59 12.38
#